data_AF-A0A447QGA8-F1
#
_entry.id   AF-A0A447QGA8-F1
#
_cell.length_a   1.000
_cell.length_b   1.000
_cell.length_c   1.000
_cell.angle_alpha   90.00
_cell.angle_beta   90.00
_cell.angle_gamma   90.00
#
_symmetry.space_group_name_H-M   'P 1'
#
loop_
_entity.id
_entity.type
_entity.pdbx_description
1 polymer ?
#
loop_
_entity_poly.entity_id
_entity_poly.type
_entity_poly.pdbx_seq_one_letter_code
_entity_poly.pdbx_strand_id
1 'polypeptide(L)'
;MAIPMLTDADVLQFGGAQAQQDKPIAVYGAGTGLGVAHLIHVNRQWVSLPGEGGHVDFAPNSEEEDIILETLRAEMGHVSAERVLSGPGLVNLYRAIVKSDGRLPENLAPKDITERALADSCIDSRRALSLFCVILGRFGGNLALTLGTFGGVYIAGGIVPRFMEFFKASGFRAAFEDKGGLRITCRISRCL
;
A
#
# COMPACT_ATOMS: atom_id res chain seq x y z
N MET A 1 -9.17 2.49 18.60
CA MET A 1 -8.14 2.71 17.56
C MET A 1 -7.14 3.71 18.13
N ALA A 2 -5.86 3.34 18.30
CA ALA A 2 -4.88 4.14 19.06
C ALA A 2 -4.19 5.28 18.26
N ILE A 3 -4.50 5.40 16.97
CA ILE A 3 -3.86 6.36 16.04
C ILE A 3 -3.84 7.81 16.57
N PRO A 4 -4.94 8.36 17.15
CA PRO A 4 -4.91 9.73 17.70
C PRO A 4 -4.03 9.91 18.94
N MET A 5 -3.53 8.82 19.54
CA MET A 5 -2.66 8.81 20.71
C MET A 5 -1.19 8.58 20.33
N LEU A 6 -0.89 8.33 19.05
CA LEU A 6 0.47 8.14 18.58
C LEU A 6 1.23 9.46 18.63
N THR A 7 2.42 9.43 19.21
CA THR A 7 3.36 10.54 19.24
C THR A 7 4.29 10.49 18.02
N ASP A 8 5.07 11.56 17.80
CA ASP A 8 6.09 11.58 16.73
C ASP A 8 7.16 10.47 16.89
N ALA A 9 7.32 9.90 18.09
CA ALA A 9 8.20 8.75 18.31
C ALA A 9 7.60 7.43 17.78
N ASP A 10 6.27 7.35 17.73
CA ASP A 10 5.52 6.16 17.32
C ASP A 10 5.27 6.09 15.81
N VAL A 11 5.63 7.14 15.07
CA VAL A 11 5.39 7.27 13.64
C VAL A 11 6.64 7.68 12.89
N LEU A 12 6.87 7.07 11.73
CA LEU A 12 7.80 7.59 10.74
C LEU A 12 7.00 8.47 9.77
N GLN A 13 7.21 9.78 9.80
CA GLN A 13 6.65 10.64 8.75
C GLN A 13 7.34 10.36 7.41
N PHE A 14 6.54 10.15 6.37
CA PHE A 14 7.00 9.85 5.02
C PHE A 14 6.55 10.95 4.05
N GLY A 15 7.36 12.00 3.97
CA GLY A 15 7.12 13.18 3.14
C GLY A 15 5.95 14.07 3.61
N GLY A 16 5.65 15.11 2.83
CA GLY A 16 4.51 16.01 3.04
C GLY A 16 4.68 17.05 4.15
N ALA A 17 3.64 17.87 4.34
CA ALA A 17 3.56 18.87 5.40
C ALA A 17 3.32 18.22 6.77
N GLN A 18 3.15 19.00 7.84
CA GLN A 18 2.65 18.44 9.10
C GLN A 18 1.17 18.07 8.97
N ALA A 19 0.76 17.01 9.67
CA ALA A 19 -0.65 16.66 9.79
C ALA A 19 -1.43 17.81 10.44
N GLN A 20 -2.62 18.09 9.91
CA GLN A 20 -3.52 19.09 10.47
C GLN A 20 -4.34 18.49 11.61
N GLN A 21 -4.40 19.19 12.73
CA GLN A 21 -5.17 18.77 13.89
C GLN A 21 -6.67 18.65 13.55
N ASP A 22 -7.33 17.63 14.12
CA ASP A 22 -8.77 17.39 14.02
C ASP A 22 -9.32 17.19 12.59
N LYS A 23 -8.45 16.97 11.61
CA LYS A 23 -8.83 16.63 10.24
C LYS A 23 -8.98 15.11 10.07
N PRO A 24 -9.74 14.64 9.06
CA PRO A 24 -9.90 13.21 8.80
C PRO A 24 -8.55 12.51 8.61
N ILE A 25 -8.50 11.25 9.03
CA ILE A 25 -7.34 10.38 8.93
C ILE A 25 -7.75 9.11 8.17
N ALA A 26 -6.90 8.63 7.26
CA ALA A 26 -7.03 7.31 6.68
C ALA A 26 -6.01 6.37 7.33
N VAL A 27 -6.41 5.13 7.57
CA VAL A 27 -5.53 4.07 8.06
C VAL A 27 -5.69 2.88 7.12
N TYR A 28 -4.59 2.37 6.59
CA TYR A 28 -4.62 1.18 5.75
C TYR A 28 -3.38 0.31 5.94
N GLY A 29 -3.46 -0.97 5.60
CA GLY A 29 -2.47 -1.93 6.02
C GLY A 29 -2.43 -3.20 5.21
N ALA A 30 -1.27 -3.50 4.64
CA ALA A 30 -1.02 -4.77 3.98
C ALA A 30 -0.44 -5.79 4.98
N GLY A 31 -1.13 -6.93 5.10
CA GLY A 31 -0.74 -8.09 5.90
C GLY A 31 -1.18 -9.37 5.20
N THR A 32 -1.95 -10.23 5.86
CA THR A 32 -2.64 -11.35 5.19
C THR A 32 -3.64 -10.86 4.15
N GLY A 33 -4.30 -9.73 4.43
CA GLY A 33 -5.19 -8.99 3.53
C GLY A 33 -4.85 -7.50 3.50
N LEU A 34 -5.80 -6.68 3.04
CA LEU A 34 -5.71 -5.23 2.99
C LEU A 34 -6.82 -4.58 3.84
N GLY A 35 -6.46 -4.17 5.05
CA GLY A 35 -7.39 -3.44 5.93
C GLY A 35 -7.45 -1.95 5.58
N VAL A 36 -8.64 -1.35 5.66
CA VAL A 36 -8.85 0.10 5.50
C VAL A 36 -9.85 0.60 6.54
N ALA A 37 -9.53 1.71 7.20
CA ALA A 37 -10.44 2.42 8.08
C ALA A 37 -10.19 3.92 8.00
N HIS A 38 -11.19 4.71 8.38
CA HIS A 38 -11.04 6.16 8.52
C HIS A 38 -11.36 6.59 9.94
N LEU A 39 -10.77 7.71 10.36
CA LEU A 39 -11.09 8.38 11.61
C LEU A 39 -11.50 9.81 11.29
N ILE A 40 -12.62 10.24 11.87
CA ILE A 40 -13.08 11.63 11.80
C ILE A 40 -13.22 12.20 13.20
N HIS A 41 -12.98 13.50 13.34
CA HIS A 41 -13.14 14.19 14.61
C HIS A 41 -14.49 14.92 14.65
N VAL A 42 -15.38 14.48 15.54
CA VAL A 42 -16.74 15.02 15.69
C VAL A 42 -16.98 15.29 17.16
N ASN A 43 -17.44 16.49 17.53
CA ASN A 43 -17.78 16.86 18.91
C ASN A 43 -16.67 16.56 19.94
N ARG A 44 -15.40 16.85 19.59
CA ARG A 44 -14.21 16.58 20.42
C ARG A 44 -13.90 15.09 20.65
N GLN A 45 -14.44 14.22 19.80
CA GLN A 45 -14.22 12.78 19.87
C GLN A 45 -13.80 12.24 18.51
N TRP A 46 -12.90 11.25 18.54
CA TRP A 46 -12.52 10.50 17.35
C TRP A 46 -13.50 9.36 17.12
N VAL A 47 -14.15 9.37 15.95
CA VAL A 47 -15.08 8.34 15.51
C VAL A 47 -14.41 7.49 14.44
N SER A 48 -14.39 6.18 14.65
CA SER A 48 -13.89 5.20 13.69
C SER A 48 -14.98 4.86 12.67
N LEU A 49 -14.64 4.95 11.39
CA LEU A 49 -15.45 4.54 10.26
C LEU A 49 -14.83 3.26 9.68
N PRO A 50 -15.31 2.06 10.07
CA PRO A 50 -14.84 0.81 9.49
C PRO A 50 -15.35 0.66 8.05
N GLY A 51 -14.68 -0.17 7.25
CA GLY A 51 -15.15 -0.53 5.93
C GLY A 51 -14.25 -1.56 5.24
N GLU A 52 -14.70 -2.03 4.07
CA GLU A 52 -14.02 -3.04 3.27
C GLU A 52 -13.23 -2.40 2.12
N GLY A 53 -12.54 -1.29 2.42
CA GLY A 53 -11.86 -0.48 1.40
C GLY A 53 -10.75 -1.22 0.65
N GLY A 54 -10.24 -2.33 1.18
CA GLY A 54 -9.25 -3.17 0.49
C GLY A 54 -9.84 -4.02 -0.65
N HIS A 55 -11.16 -4.18 -0.69
CA HIS A 55 -11.87 -4.96 -1.71
C HIS A 55 -12.32 -4.14 -2.92
N VAL A 56 -12.03 -2.84 -2.96
CA VAL A 56 -12.27 -2.02 -4.16
C VAL A 56 -11.42 -2.51 -5.34
N ASP A 57 -11.84 -2.20 -6.56
CA ASP A 57 -11.12 -2.59 -7.78
C ASP A 57 -9.65 -2.13 -7.77
N PHE A 58 -8.77 -2.96 -8.31
CA PHE A 58 -7.40 -2.56 -8.58
C PHE A 58 -7.34 -1.51 -9.70
N ALA A 59 -6.69 -0.38 -9.44
CA ALA A 59 -6.55 0.74 -10.37
C ALA A 59 -5.12 0.82 -10.96
N PRO A 60 -4.85 0.15 -12.11
CA PRO A 60 -3.56 0.24 -12.80
C PRO A 60 -3.32 1.65 -13.35
N ASN A 61 -2.05 2.04 -13.48
CA ASN A 61 -1.64 3.35 -14.01
C ASN A 61 -0.52 3.27 -15.06
N SER A 62 -0.25 2.08 -15.60
CA SER A 62 0.74 1.85 -16.64
C SER A 62 0.39 0.61 -17.44
N GLU A 63 0.89 0.53 -18.68
CA GLU A 63 0.66 -0.64 -19.56
C GLU A 63 1.14 -1.95 -18.91
N GLU A 64 2.24 -1.91 -18.16
CA GLU A 64 2.72 -3.06 -17.39
C GLU A 64 1.69 -3.53 -16.36
N GLU A 65 1.08 -2.59 -15.63
CA GLU A 65 0.06 -2.91 -14.63
C GLU A 65 -1.25 -3.37 -15.27
N ASP A 66 -1.58 -2.88 -16.46
CA ASP A 66 -2.73 -3.35 -17.23
C ASP A 66 -2.56 -4.83 -17.62
N ILE A 67 -1.36 -5.22 -18.07
CA ILE A 67 -1.02 -6.63 -18.37
C ILE A 67 -1.11 -7.49 -17.10
N ILE A 68 -0.64 -6.98 -15.97
CA ILE A 68 -0.78 -7.66 -14.67
C ILE A 68 -2.26 -7.84 -14.31
N LEU A 69 -3.07 -6.78 -14.44
CA LEU A 69 -4.51 -6.82 -14.17
C LEU A 69 -5.20 -7.87 -15.07
N GLU A 70 -4.89 -7.88 -16.36
CA GLU A 70 -5.42 -8.88 -17.31
C GLU A 70 -5.04 -10.31 -16.90
N THR A 71 -3.78 -10.53 -16.56
CA THR A 71 -3.28 -11.84 -16.13
C THR A 71 -3.99 -12.34 -14.87
N LEU A 72 -4.15 -11.47 -13.86
CA LEU A 72 -4.84 -11.81 -12.62
C LEU A 72 -6.34 -12.02 -12.83
N ARG A 73 -6.96 -11.20 -13.68
CA ARG A 73 -8.39 -11.27 -14.02
C ARG A 73 -8.74 -12.55 -14.76
N ALA A 74 -7.85 -13.05 -15.62
CA ALA A 74 -8.03 -14.33 -16.29
C ALA A 74 -8.05 -15.52 -15.30
N GLU A 75 -7.35 -15.42 -14.16
CA GLU A 75 -7.32 -16.47 -13.14
C GLU A 75 -8.43 -16.36 -12.08
N MET A 76 -8.77 -15.14 -11.68
CA MET A 76 -9.59 -14.88 -10.49
C MET A 76 -10.91 -14.14 -10.77
N GLY A 77 -11.11 -13.64 -11.99
CA GLY A 77 -12.23 -12.74 -12.30
C GLY A 77 -12.00 -11.35 -11.73
N HIS A 78 -12.72 -10.98 -10.66
CA HIS A 78 -12.56 -9.66 -10.04
C HIS A 78 -11.23 -9.54 -9.27
N VAL A 79 -10.47 -8.49 -9.58
CA VAL A 79 -9.16 -8.20 -8.99
C VAL A 79 -9.28 -6.97 -8.10
N SER A 80 -9.38 -7.18 -6.79
CA SER A 80 -9.38 -6.10 -5.82
C SER A 80 -7.98 -5.58 -5.51
N ALA A 81 -7.88 -4.42 -4.88
CA ALA A 81 -6.63 -3.87 -4.37
C ALA A 81 -5.91 -4.86 -3.43
N GLU A 82 -6.65 -5.60 -2.59
CA GLU A 82 -6.09 -6.65 -1.72
C GLU A 82 -5.35 -7.75 -2.49
N ARG A 83 -5.80 -8.08 -3.71
CA ARG A 83 -5.18 -9.12 -4.54
C ARG A 83 -3.76 -8.76 -4.99
N VAL A 84 -3.37 -7.51 -4.87
CA VAL A 84 -2.01 -7.02 -5.15
C VAL A 84 -1.32 -6.44 -3.91
N LEU A 85 -2.07 -5.87 -2.96
CA LEU A 85 -1.56 -5.21 -1.75
C LEU A 85 -1.72 -6.08 -0.49
N SER A 86 -1.21 -7.30 -0.53
CA SER A 86 -1.15 -8.20 0.61
C SER A 86 0.07 -9.13 0.49
N GLY A 87 0.33 -9.94 1.52
CA GLY A 87 1.34 -11.02 1.43
C GLY A 87 1.07 -11.94 0.24
N PRO A 88 -0.13 -12.53 0.11
CA PRO A 88 -0.54 -13.25 -1.11
C PRO A 88 -0.49 -12.38 -2.37
N GLY A 89 -0.77 -11.08 -2.24
CA GLY A 89 -0.69 -10.13 -3.33
C GLY A 89 0.71 -9.95 -3.92
N LEU A 90 1.77 -10.02 -3.12
CA LEU A 90 3.15 -10.06 -3.62
C LEU A 90 3.40 -11.29 -4.50
N VAL A 91 2.85 -12.44 -4.11
CA VAL A 91 2.93 -13.68 -4.91
C VAL A 91 2.18 -13.53 -6.22
N ASN A 92 1.00 -12.92 -6.18
CA ASN A 92 0.23 -12.62 -7.39
C ASN A 92 0.98 -11.70 -8.34
N LEU A 93 1.60 -10.62 -7.83
CA LEU A 93 2.43 -9.71 -8.62
C LEU A 93 3.61 -10.44 -9.26
N TYR A 94 4.38 -11.20 -8.48
CA TYR A 94 5.48 -12.01 -8.98
C TYR A 94 5.03 -12.97 -10.09
N ARG A 95 3.94 -13.73 -9.84
CA ARG A 95 3.41 -14.68 -10.82
C ARG A 95 2.97 -13.99 -12.11
N ALA A 96 2.31 -12.84 -12.00
CA ALA A 96 1.85 -12.07 -13.15
C ALA A 96 3.03 -11.54 -13.99
N ILE A 97 4.08 -11.02 -13.35
CA ILE A 97 5.30 -10.53 -14.02
C ILE A 97 6.01 -11.67 -14.76
N VAL A 98 6.18 -12.83 -14.12
CA VAL A 98 6.87 -13.96 -14.75
C VAL A 98 6.05 -14.47 -15.95
N LYS A 99 4.72 -14.49 -15.83
CA LYS A 99 3.83 -14.87 -16.93
C LYS A 99 3.78 -13.86 -18.07
N SER A 100 3.83 -12.56 -17.79
CA SER A 100 3.90 -11.53 -18.83
C SER A 100 5.17 -11.64 -19.67
N ASP A 101 6.26 -12.14 -19.07
CA ASP A 101 7.52 -12.43 -19.76
C ASP A 101 7.52 -13.80 -20.47
N GLY A 102 6.38 -14.52 -20.52
CA GLY A 102 6.26 -15.84 -21.15
C GLY A 102 6.97 -16.98 -20.40
N ARG A 103 7.31 -16.77 -19.13
CA ARG A 103 7.99 -17.77 -18.28
C ARG A 103 7.02 -18.45 -17.32
N LEU A 104 7.43 -19.59 -16.77
CA LEU A 104 6.66 -20.31 -15.76
C LEU A 104 7.08 -19.85 -14.34
N PRO A 105 6.16 -19.36 -13.51
CA PRO A 105 6.50 -18.93 -12.15
C PRO A 105 6.81 -20.11 -11.23
N GLU A 106 7.82 -19.93 -10.39
CA GLU A 106 8.07 -20.82 -9.25
C GLU A 106 6.94 -20.69 -8.22
N ASN A 107 6.71 -21.75 -7.43
CA ASN A 107 5.78 -21.70 -6.30
C ASN A 107 6.46 -21.08 -5.08
N LEU A 108 6.51 -19.76 -5.03
CA LEU A 108 7.14 -18.99 -3.95
C LEU A 108 6.14 -18.57 -2.88
N ALA A 109 6.57 -18.56 -1.61
CA ALA A 109 5.83 -17.94 -0.53
C ALA A 109 6.08 -16.42 -0.50
N PRO A 110 5.20 -15.62 0.14
CA PRO A 110 5.39 -14.17 0.25
C PRO A 110 6.74 -13.77 0.85
N LYS A 111 7.24 -14.57 1.81
CA LYS A 111 8.53 -14.35 2.47
C LYS A 111 9.69 -14.52 1.49
N ASP A 112 9.65 -15.53 0.63
CA ASP A 112 10.70 -15.80 -0.35
C ASP A 112 10.85 -14.63 -1.33
N ILE A 113 9.74 -14.02 -1.74
CA ILE A 113 9.74 -12.85 -2.63
C ILE A 113 10.43 -11.67 -1.94
N THR A 114 10.06 -11.36 -0.70
CA THR A 114 10.71 -10.27 0.05
C THR A 114 12.19 -10.53 0.28
N GLU A 115 12.58 -11.76 0.61
CA GLU A 115 13.98 -12.11 0.87
C GLU A 115 14.83 -12.05 -0.41
N ARG A 116 14.34 -12.63 -1.51
CA ARG A 116 15.03 -12.58 -2.81
C ARG A 116 15.12 -11.16 -3.37
N ALA A 117 14.10 -10.32 -3.14
CA ALA A 117 14.12 -8.92 -3.53
C ALA A 117 15.16 -8.11 -2.74
N LEU A 118 15.24 -8.33 -1.42
CA LEU A 118 16.21 -7.65 -0.55
C LEU A 118 17.65 -8.12 -0.77
N ALA A 119 17.84 -9.40 -1.10
CA ALA A 119 19.14 -9.98 -1.44
C ALA A 119 19.59 -9.67 -2.88
N ASP A 120 18.77 -8.97 -3.66
CA ASP A 120 19.00 -8.70 -5.09
C ASP A 120 19.29 -9.95 -5.93
N SER A 121 18.72 -11.10 -5.52
CA SER A 121 18.99 -12.41 -6.12
C SER A 121 17.95 -12.83 -7.16
N CYS A 122 16.85 -12.08 -7.28
CA CYS A 122 15.80 -12.33 -8.27
C CYS A 122 15.20 -11.00 -8.77
N ILE A 123 15.40 -10.73 -10.06
CA ILE A 123 14.89 -9.52 -10.72
C ILE A 123 13.35 -9.44 -10.63
N ASP A 124 12.65 -10.56 -10.80
CA ASP A 124 11.19 -10.62 -10.75
C ASP A 124 10.66 -10.30 -9.36
N SER A 125 11.29 -10.84 -8.31
CA SER A 125 10.93 -10.54 -6.92
C SER A 125 11.16 -9.07 -6.59
N ARG A 126 12.27 -8.50 -7.06
CA ARG A 126 12.57 -7.07 -6.89
C ARG A 126 11.56 -6.19 -7.64
N ARG A 127 11.15 -6.58 -8.84
CA ARG A 127 10.12 -5.90 -9.64
C ARG A 127 8.76 -5.96 -8.95
N ALA A 128 8.35 -7.14 -8.47
CA ALA A 128 7.11 -7.31 -7.69
C ALA A 128 7.09 -6.42 -6.43
N LEU A 129 8.18 -6.40 -5.66
CA LEU A 129 8.27 -5.56 -4.46
C LEU A 129 8.28 -4.05 -4.80
N SER A 130 8.89 -3.67 -5.92
CA SER A 130 8.89 -2.28 -6.40
C SER A 130 7.48 -1.82 -6.79
N LEU A 131 6.77 -2.63 -7.58
CA LEU A 131 5.38 -2.37 -7.96
C LEU A 131 4.46 -2.32 -6.74
N PHE A 132 4.63 -3.25 -5.80
CA PHE A 132 3.88 -3.24 -4.55
C PHE A 132 4.01 -1.89 -3.82
N CYS A 133 5.23 -1.35 -3.69
CA CYS A 133 5.43 -0.06 -3.03
C CYS A 133 4.77 1.10 -3.79
N VAL A 134 4.84 1.10 -5.12
CA VAL A 134 4.21 2.13 -5.97
C VAL A 134 2.68 2.06 -5.89
N ILE A 135 2.11 0.86 -5.98
CA ILE A 135 0.65 0.64 -5.89
C ILE A 135 0.16 1.01 -4.49
N LEU A 136 0.90 0.67 -3.43
CA LEU A 136 0.56 1.03 -2.05
C LEU A 136 0.50 2.56 -1.90
N GLY A 137 1.46 3.27 -2.50
CA GLY A 137 1.48 4.74 -2.54
C GLY A 137 0.25 5.32 -3.22
N ARG A 138 -0.05 4.86 -4.45
CA ARG A 138 -1.24 5.31 -5.20
C ARG A 138 -2.54 5.04 -4.47
N PHE A 139 -2.66 3.88 -3.83
CA PHE A 139 -3.83 3.51 -3.04
C PHE A 139 -4.01 4.44 -1.83
N GLY A 140 -2.94 4.70 -1.09
CA GLY A 140 -2.95 5.69 0.00
C GLY A 140 -3.33 7.09 -0.46
N GLY A 141 -2.82 7.52 -1.62
CA GLY A 141 -3.17 8.81 -2.22
C GLY A 141 -4.65 8.91 -2.61
N ASN A 142 -5.23 7.82 -3.14
CA ASN A 142 -6.65 7.74 -3.42
C ASN A 142 -7.50 7.85 -2.15
N LEU A 143 -7.15 7.13 -1.07
CA LEU A 143 -7.83 7.28 0.22
C LEU A 143 -7.76 8.71 0.74
N ALA A 144 -6.62 9.36 0.55
CA ALA A 144 -6.40 10.73 0.97
C ALA A 144 -7.35 11.71 0.27
N LEU A 145 -7.55 11.52 -1.03
CA LEU A 145 -8.47 12.31 -1.85
C LEU A 145 -9.93 12.04 -1.50
N THR A 146 -10.31 10.79 -1.32
CA THR A 146 -11.70 10.36 -1.10
C THR A 146 -12.33 11.03 0.12
N LEU A 147 -11.57 11.20 1.21
CA LEU A 147 -12.10 11.76 2.48
C LEU A 147 -11.40 13.05 2.93
N GLY A 148 -10.53 13.62 2.10
CA GLY A 148 -9.78 14.84 2.43
C GLY A 148 -8.95 14.69 3.71
N THR A 149 -8.10 13.66 3.78
CA THR A 149 -7.44 13.25 5.02
C THR A 149 -6.20 14.10 5.37
N PHE A 150 -6.41 15.39 5.58
CA PHE A 150 -5.35 16.31 6.00
C PHE A 150 -4.81 16.02 7.41
N GLY A 151 -5.48 15.18 8.20
CA GLY A 151 -4.97 14.63 9.46
C GLY A 151 -3.88 13.58 9.25
N GLY A 152 -3.70 13.14 8.01
CA GLY A 152 -2.65 12.22 7.57
C GLY A 152 -3.19 10.88 7.12
N VAL A 153 -2.36 10.18 6.35
CA VAL A 153 -2.58 8.80 5.97
C VAL A 153 -1.60 7.92 6.73
N TYR A 154 -2.09 6.88 7.40
CA TYR A 154 -1.32 6.00 8.26
C TYR A 154 -1.25 4.61 7.65
N ILE A 155 -0.03 4.08 7.51
CA ILE A 155 0.18 2.68 7.16
C ILE A 155 0.34 1.89 8.45
N ALA A 156 -0.60 0.96 8.70
CA ALA A 156 -0.61 0.06 9.84
C ALA A 156 -0.66 -1.37 9.32
N GLY A 157 0.49 -2.04 9.19
CA GLY A 157 0.54 -3.37 8.59
C GLY A 157 1.89 -4.05 8.73
N GLY A 158 1.88 -5.37 8.95
CA GLY A 158 3.06 -6.12 9.35
C GLY A 158 4.08 -6.41 8.24
N ILE A 159 3.75 -6.21 6.96
CA ILE A 159 4.69 -6.55 5.88
C ILE A 159 5.72 -5.44 5.61
N VAL A 160 5.29 -4.18 5.62
CA VAL A 160 6.14 -3.01 5.29
C VAL A 160 7.35 -2.85 6.24
N PRO A 161 7.20 -3.01 7.57
CA PRO A 161 8.33 -2.95 8.49
C PRO A 161 9.49 -3.91 8.15
N ARG A 162 9.20 -5.04 7.51
CA ARG A 162 10.21 -6.07 7.17
C ARG A 162 11.16 -5.65 6.05
N PHE A 163 10.76 -4.69 5.22
CA PHE A 163 11.56 -4.17 4.11
C PHE A 163 11.61 -2.63 4.13
N MET A 164 11.62 -2.04 5.33
CA MET A 164 11.55 -0.59 5.53
C MET A 164 12.59 0.20 4.73
N GLU A 165 13.84 -0.27 4.65
CA GLU A 165 14.88 0.41 3.87
C GLU A 165 14.61 0.38 2.36
N PHE A 166 14.11 -0.75 1.84
CA PHE A 166 13.65 -0.84 0.46
C PHE A 166 12.45 0.07 0.21
N PHE A 167 11.50 0.11 1.16
CA PHE A 167 10.31 0.96 1.08
C PHE A 167 10.68 2.44 1.04
N LYS A 168 11.65 2.88 1.87
CA LYS A 168 12.16 4.26 1.86
C LYS A 168 12.81 4.64 0.53
N ALA A 169 13.54 3.71 -0.08
CA ALA A 169 14.20 3.89 -1.38
C ALA A 169 13.25 3.73 -2.58
N SER A 170 12.01 3.27 -2.34
CA SER A 170 11.04 2.98 -3.40
C SER A 170 10.34 4.24 -3.93
N GLY A 171 9.62 4.07 -5.05
CA GLY A 171 8.76 5.10 -5.64
C GLY A 171 7.47 5.40 -4.87
N PHE A 172 7.27 4.86 -3.65
CA PHE A 172 6.02 5.02 -2.88
C PHE A 172 5.56 6.48 -2.77
N ARG A 173 6.45 7.41 -2.40
CA ARG A 173 6.05 8.81 -2.17
C ARG A 173 5.64 9.50 -3.47
N ALA A 174 6.44 9.32 -4.52
CA ALA A 174 6.13 9.88 -5.82
C ALA A 174 4.77 9.36 -6.31
N ALA A 175 4.52 8.06 -6.16
CA ALA A 175 3.26 7.43 -6.52
C ALA A 175 2.06 7.90 -5.67
N PHE A 176 2.28 8.19 -4.39
CA PHE A 176 1.26 8.77 -3.51
C PHE A 176 0.85 10.18 -3.94
N GLU A 177 1.81 11.00 -4.38
CA GLU A 177 1.58 12.39 -4.83
C GLU A 177 1.22 12.52 -6.32
N ASP A 178 1.32 11.44 -7.09
CA ASP A 178 0.99 11.38 -8.52
C ASP A 178 -0.52 11.47 -8.78
N LYS A 179 -1.07 12.64 -8.48
CA LYS A 179 -2.50 12.98 -8.48
C LYS A 179 -2.76 14.39 -9.05
N GLY A 180 -1.88 14.86 -9.95
CA GLY A 180 -2.06 16.16 -10.61
C GLY A 180 -1.89 17.39 -9.71
N GLY A 181 -1.15 17.30 -8.60
CA GLY A 181 -0.70 18.47 -7.82
C GLY A 181 -1.15 18.56 -6.36
N LEU A 182 -1.89 17.59 -5.81
CA LEU A 182 -2.28 17.61 -4.39
C LEU A 182 -1.18 17.03 -3.49
N ARG A 183 -0.83 17.76 -2.41
CA ARG A 183 0.18 17.36 -1.43
C ARG A 183 -0.48 17.01 -0.08
N ILE A 184 -0.64 15.73 0.23
CA ILE A 184 -1.10 15.23 1.54
C ILE A 184 0.03 14.46 2.24
N THR A 185 0.11 14.54 3.56
CA THR A 185 1.13 13.88 4.37
C THR A 185 0.82 12.40 4.58
N CYS A 186 1.82 11.55 4.36
CA CYS A 186 1.77 10.13 4.69
C CYS A 186 2.66 9.85 5.91
N ARG A 187 2.20 8.98 6.82
CA ARG A 187 2.88 8.55 8.03
C ARG A 187 2.83 7.02 8.10
N ILE A 188 3.90 6.40 8.57
CA ILE A 188 3.96 4.96 8.79
C ILE A 188 4.00 4.75 10.30
N SER A 189 3.08 3.95 10.85
CA SER A 189 3.15 3.63 12.27
C SER A 189 4.32 2.67 12.52
N ARG A 190 5.12 2.93 13.56
CA ARG A 190 6.15 2.01 14.05
C ARG A 190 5.64 1.07 15.14
N CYS A 191 4.45 1.32 15.67
CA CYS A 191 3.90 0.68 16.87
C CYS A 191 2.69 -0.23 16.58
N LEU A 192 2.32 -0.43 15.31
CA LEU A 192 1.19 -1.26 14.86
C LEU A 192 1.62 -2.31 13.83
#